data_AF-J9UGQ9-F1
#
_entry.id   AF-J9UGQ9-F1
#
_cell.length_a   1.000
_cell.length_b   1.000
_cell.length_c   1.000
_cell.angle_alpha   90.00
_cell.angle_beta   90.00
_cell.angle_gamma   90.00
#
_symmetry.space_group_name_H-M   'P 1'
#
loop_
_entity.id
_entity.type
_entity.pdbx_description
1 polymer ?
#
loop_
_entity_poly.entity_id
_entity_poly.type
_entity_poly.pdbx_seq_one_letter_code
_entity_poly.pdbx_strand_id
1 'polypeptide(L)'
;MAKPVPGQPVEPVGAPLGLPSSVGTGACASACADAPSIERLNRDCYCVAVNQRILHAELEAVLGAHGLPVALADSHPNLFSALPVYVAREHLGLIADVVRAVEEATALPAYRSAVLAWAAEIAGYDPGSPGGLLGLDFHLGPHGPRLIEINTNPGGVLLNAVLGQALRACMPEFSAPPTDPAAVEDAVLEVMLTEWRLQRGAVPLECVAIVDASPDKQYL
;
A
#
# COMPACT_ATOMS: atom_id res chain seq x y z
N MET A 1 32.45 -11.67 42.59
CA MET A 1 33.23 -10.43 42.73
C MET A 1 34.54 -10.58 41.97
N ALA A 2 34.59 -10.07 40.74
CA ALA A 2 35.83 -9.92 39.97
C ALA A 2 35.90 -8.45 39.54
N LYS A 3 37.03 -7.80 39.84
CA LYS A 3 37.28 -6.38 39.55
C LYS A 3 37.51 -6.18 38.05
N PRO A 4 37.10 -5.04 37.44
CA PRO A 4 37.41 -4.73 36.06
C PRO A 4 38.83 -4.13 35.93
N VAL A 5 39.52 -4.54 34.87
CA VAL A 5 40.79 -3.98 34.40
C VAL A 5 40.49 -2.78 33.50
N PRO A 6 41.09 -1.59 33.70
CA PRO A 6 40.87 -0.44 32.83
C PRO A 6 41.91 -0.38 31.70
N GLY A 7 41.44 0.01 30.51
CA GLY A 7 42.27 0.64 29.48
C GLY A 7 42.79 -0.28 28.36
N GLN A 8 41.97 -0.47 27.33
CA GLN A 8 42.45 -0.55 25.95
C GLN A 8 41.60 0.40 25.11
N PRO A 9 42.21 1.24 24.26
CA PRO A 9 41.45 2.05 23.31
C PRO A 9 40.78 1.11 22.30
N VAL A 10 39.46 1.20 22.20
CA VAL A 10 38.68 0.55 21.14
C VAL A 10 38.98 1.32 19.86
N GLU A 11 39.67 0.69 18.91
CA GLU A 11 39.82 1.26 17.57
C GLU A 11 38.43 1.48 16.95
N PRO A 12 38.18 2.61 16.27
CA PRO A 12 36.91 2.83 15.61
C PRO A 12 36.75 1.76 14.52
N VAL A 13 35.73 0.92 14.70
CA VAL A 13 35.21 0.02 13.67
C VAL A 13 35.04 0.83 12.40
N GLY A 14 35.63 0.31 11.32
CA GLY A 14 35.88 1.01 10.07
C GLY A 14 34.72 1.85 9.57
N ALA A 15 35.09 3.00 9.00
CA ALA A 15 34.18 3.89 8.29
C ALA A 15 33.20 3.09 7.40
N PRO A 16 31.93 3.49 7.33
CA PRO A 16 30.98 2.84 6.45
C PRO A 16 31.57 2.90 5.04
N LEU A 17 31.70 1.73 4.40
CA LEU A 17 31.96 1.65 2.98
C LEU A 17 30.89 2.51 2.30
N GLY A 18 31.30 3.68 1.83
CA GLY A 18 30.44 4.61 1.14
C GLY A 18 29.88 3.90 -0.08
N LEU A 19 28.59 3.56 -0.03
CA LEU A 19 27.83 3.31 -1.24
C LEU A 19 28.03 4.54 -2.13
N PRO A 20 28.34 4.39 -3.43
CA PRO A 20 28.50 5.53 -4.31
C PRO A 20 27.17 6.31 -4.33
N SER A 21 27.16 7.43 -3.61
CA SER A 21 26.09 8.42 -3.65
C SER A 21 26.19 9.20 -4.96
N SER A 22 26.00 8.53 -6.09
CA SER A 22 25.85 9.20 -7.39
C SER A 22 25.53 8.19 -8.49
N VAL A 23 24.33 7.61 -8.47
CA VAL A 23 23.58 7.65 -9.73
C VAL A 23 22.85 8.99 -9.65
N GLY A 24 23.48 10.04 -10.19
CA GLY A 24 22.88 11.36 -10.18
C GLY A 24 21.48 11.27 -10.79
N THR A 25 20.51 11.93 -10.17
CA THR A 25 19.13 12.06 -10.69
C THR A 25 19.11 12.40 -12.20
N GLY A 26 20.11 13.15 -12.68
CA GLY A 26 20.29 13.48 -14.09
C GLY A 26 20.63 12.31 -15.04
N ALA A 27 21.33 11.26 -14.57
CA ALA A 27 21.68 10.11 -15.42
C ALA A 27 20.48 9.16 -15.63
N CYS A 28 19.61 9.05 -14.63
CA CYS A 28 18.38 8.27 -14.79
C CYS A 28 17.34 9.03 -15.62
N ALA A 29 17.24 10.35 -15.45
CA ALA A 29 16.36 11.18 -16.24
C ALA A 29 16.67 11.09 -17.75
N SER A 30 17.95 11.11 -18.15
CA SER A 30 18.32 11.03 -19.58
C SER A 30 18.04 9.66 -20.21
N ALA A 31 18.23 8.56 -19.48
CA ALA A 31 17.97 7.21 -20.00
C ALA A 31 16.45 6.91 -20.14
N CYS A 32 15.64 7.59 -19.33
CA CYS A 32 14.20 7.36 -19.24
C CYS A 32 13.35 8.39 -20.01
N ALA A 33 13.90 9.58 -20.31
CA ALA A 33 13.22 10.62 -21.07
C ALA A 33 12.85 10.18 -22.50
N ASP A 34 13.60 9.24 -23.09
CA ASP A 34 13.41 8.76 -24.47
C ASP A 34 12.58 7.46 -24.55
N ALA A 35 12.00 6.98 -23.44
CA ALA A 35 11.18 5.78 -23.44
C ALA A 35 9.75 6.09 -23.96
N PRO A 36 9.36 5.61 -25.15
CA PRO A 36 8.11 6.02 -25.78
C PRO A 36 6.89 5.24 -25.25
N SER A 37 7.08 4.30 -24.32
CA SER A 37 6.00 3.49 -23.74
C SER A 37 6.30 3.10 -22.29
N ILE A 38 5.24 2.77 -21.55
CA ILE A 38 5.32 2.39 -20.14
C ILE A 38 5.97 1.02 -19.94
N GLU A 39 5.79 0.09 -20.88
CA GLU A 39 6.50 -1.19 -20.87
C GLU A 39 8.00 -0.97 -20.94
N ARG A 40 8.44 0.02 -21.71
CA ARG A 40 9.85 0.38 -21.80
C ARG A 40 10.35 1.05 -20.52
N LEU A 41 9.55 1.95 -19.93
CA LEU A 41 9.86 2.51 -18.61
C LEU A 41 10.02 1.41 -17.56
N ASN A 42 9.06 0.49 -17.45
CA ASN A 42 9.10 -0.59 -16.48
C ASN A 42 10.24 -1.60 -16.69
N ARG A 43 10.76 -1.73 -17.92
CA ARG A 43 11.86 -2.65 -18.25
C ARG A 43 13.24 -2.02 -18.18
N ASP A 44 13.36 -0.75 -18.56
CA ASP A 44 14.66 -0.12 -18.83
C ASP A 44 15.01 0.98 -17.79
N CYS A 45 14.05 1.46 -16.98
CA CYS A 45 14.27 2.51 -15.99
C CYS A 45 14.42 1.97 -14.56
N TYR A 46 15.67 2.00 -14.06
CA TYR A 46 16.04 1.47 -12.75
C TYR A 46 16.39 2.56 -11.73
N CYS A 47 15.58 3.61 -11.66
CA CYS A 47 15.72 4.58 -10.57
C CYS A 47 15.23 3.96 -9.25
N VAL A 48 16.00 4.12 -8.19
CA VAL A 48 15.52 3.80 -6.85
C VAL A 48 14.60 4.93 -6.39
N ALA A 49 13.29 4.68 -6.44
CA ALA A 49 12.27 5.65 -6.03
C ALA A 49 12.05 5.64 -4.51
N VAL A 50 12.35 4.51 -3.86
CA VAL A 50 12.13 4.29 -2.43
C VAL A 50 13.46 4.00 -1.76
N ASN A 51 13.84 4.81 -0.78
CA ASN A 51 14.97 4.50 0.09
C ASN A 51 14.51 3.51 1.17
N GLN A 52 14.79 2.22 0.96
CA GLN A 52 14.34 1.14 1.85
C GLN A 52 14.70 1.36 3.32
N ARG A 53 15.89 1.90 3.61
CA ARG A 53 16.31 2.17 4.99
C ARG A 53 15.51 3.30 5.64
N ILE A 54 15.15 4.34 4.88
CA ILE A 54 14.26 5.40 5.39
C ILE A 54 12.86 4.82 5.58
N LEU A 55 12.33 4.09 4.61
CA LEU A 55 11.01 3.45 4.72
C LEU A 55 10.91 2.54 5.96
N HIS A 56 11.90 1.68 6.18
CA HIS A 56 11.92 0.80 7.35
C HIS A 56 11.99 1.61 8.66
N ALA A 57 12.80 2.67 8.73
CA ALA A 57 12.86 3.52 9.91
C ALA A 57 11.53 4.23 10.21
N GLU A 58 10.83 4.71 9.17
CA GLU A 58 9.49 5.32 9.33
C GLU A 58 8.46 4.28 9.79
N LEU A 59 8.45 3.09 9.20
CA LEU A 59 7.57 1.99 9.62
C LEU A 59 7.84 1.58 11.07
N GLU A 60 9.10 1.43 11.46
CA GLU A 60 9.50 1.10 12.84
C GLU A 60 9.08 2.20 13.81
N ALA A 61 9.16 3.48 13.42
CA ALA A 61 8.70 4.59 14.25
C ALA A 61 7.17 4.55 14.45
N VAL A 62 6.39 4.33 13.38
CA VAL A 62 4.93 4.24 13.43
C VAL A 62 4.50 3.03 14.27
N LEU A 63 5.04 1.84 13.99
CA LEU A 63 4.69 0.62 14.72
C LEU A 63 5.16 0.67 16.19
N GLY A 64 6.35 1.23 16.43
CA GLY A 64 6.90 1.43 17.75
C GLY A 64 6.04 2.34 18.63
N ALA A 65 5.46 3.40 18.05
CA ALA A 65 4.51 4.28 18.75
C ALA A 65 3.25 3.52 19.23
N HIS A 66 2.91 2.41 18.59
CA HIS A 66 1.78 1.54 18.93
C HIS A 66 2.19 0.26 19.69
N GLY A 67 3.43 0.18 20.18
CA GLY A 67 3.90 -0.92 21.02
C GLY A 67 4.23 -2.20 20.26
N LEU A 68 4.44 -2.12 18.95
CA LEU A 68 4.89 -3.23 18.11
C LEU A 68 6.40 -3.07 17.83
N PRO A 69 7.29 -3.79 18.54
CA PRO A 69 8.74 -3.60 18.45
C PRO A 69 9.36 -4.30 17.24
N VAL A 70 8.57 -4.68 16.23
CA VAL A 70 9.05 -5.50 15.11
C VAL A 70 9.93 -4.66 14.19
N ALA A 71 11.21 -5.03 14.09
CA ALA A 71 12.05 -4.59 12.99
C ALA A 71 11.58 -5.29 11.72
N LEU A 72 10.59 -4.69 11.02
CA LEU A 72 10.12 -5.18 9.73
C LEU A 72 11.27 -5.31 8.72
N ALA A 73 12.33 -4.52 8.90
CA ALA A 73 13.57 -4.65 8.16
C ALA A 73 14.20 -6.06 8.25
N ASP A 74 14.10 -6.71 9.40
CA ASP A 74 14.72 -8.01 9.67
C ASP A 74 13.77 -9.16 9.34
N SER A 75 12.48 -9.05 9.69
CA SER A 75 11.49 -10.10 9.43
C SER A 75 11.01 -10.11 7.98
N HIS A 76 10.88 -8.93 7.36
CA HIS A 76 10.34 -8.75 6.01
C HIS A 76 11.20 -7.81 5.15
N PRO A 77 12.49 -8.13 4.93
CA PRO A 77 13.42 -7.26 4.20
C PRO A 77 12.99 -6.94 2.76
N ASN A 78 12.12 -7.77 2.19
CA ASN A 78 11.60 -7.64 0.82
C ASN A 78 10.11 -7.26 0.79
N LEU A 79 9.55 -6.73 1.88
CA LEU A 79 8.14 -6.31 1.92
C LEU A 79 7.82 -5.27 0.83
N PHE A 80 8.79 -4.40 0.53
CA PHE A 80 8.65 -3.36 -0.48
C PHE A 80 9.79 -3.37 -1.49
N SER A 81 9.42 -3.28 -2.77
CA SER A 81 10.36 -3.02 -3.86
C SER A 81 10.94 -1.61 -3.76
N ALA A 82 12.24 -1.49 -4.00
CA ALA A 82 12.93 -0.20 -4.14
C ALA A 82 12.62 0.50 -5.48
N LEU A 83 12.13 -0.26 -6.46
CA LEU A 83 11.81 0.19 -7.81
C LEU A 83 10.29 0.37 -7.98
N PRO A 84 9.86 1.48 -8.61
CA PRO A 84 8.45 1.70 -8.90
C PRO A 84 7.99 0.90 -10.12
N VAL A 85 6.68 0.74 -10.24
CA VAL A 85 6.02 0.35 -11.49
C VAL A 85 5.25 1.56 -12.01
N TYR A 86 5.54 1.96 -13.24
CA TYR A 86 4.85 3.01 -13.97
C TYR A 86 3.54 2.49 -14.54
N VAL A 87 2.49 3.31 -14.44
CA VAL A 87 1.14 3.02 -14.92
C VAL A 87 0.65 4.19 -15.76
N ALA A 88 0.04 3.89 -16.91
CA ALA A 88 -0.48 4.92 -17.80
C ALA A 88 -1.67 5.61 -17.16
N ARG A 89 -1.82 6.92 -17.39
CA ARG A 89 -3.06 7.61 -17.02
C ARG A 89 -4.29 6.96 -17.68
N GLU A 90 -4.15 6.50 -18.92
CA GLU A 90 -5.18 5.76 -19.63
C GLU A 90 -5.52 4.42 -18.94
N HIS A 91 -4.52 3.71 -18.43
CA HIS A 91 -4.73 2.47 -17.66
C HIS A 91 -5.44 2.74 -16.33
N LEU A 92 -5.14 3.86 -15.64
CA LEU A 92 -5.89 4.27 -14.45
C LEU A 92 -7.36 4.56 -14.77
N GLY A 93 -7.64 5.17 -15.93
CA GLY A 93 -9.00 5.35 -16.44
C GLY A 93 -9.73 4.03 -16.68
N LEU A 94 -9.07 3.07 -17.33
CA LEU A 94 -9.63 1.73 -17.54
C LEU A 94 -9.91 0.99 -16.23
N ILE A 95 -9.03 1.11 -15.24
CA ILE A 95 -9.23 0.56 -13.89
C ILE A 95 -10.50 1.17 -13.27
N ALA A 96 -10.63 2.50 -13.31
CA ALA A 96 -11.79 3.19 -12.76
C ALA A 96 -13.10 2.79 -13.47
N ASP A 97 -13.08 2.61 -14.79
CA ASP A 97 -14.23 2.15 -15.55
C ASP A 97 -14.63 0.71 -15.18
N VAL A 98 -13.68 -0.18 -14.94
CA VAL A 98 -13.96 -1.55 -14.47
C VAL A 98 -14.56 -1.53 -13.07
N VAL A 99 -14.01 -0.74 -12.14
CA VAL A 99 -14.56 -0.57 -10.78
C VAL A 99 -16.02 -0.11 -10.87
N ARG A 100 -16.29 0.94 -11.64
CA ARG A 100 -17.64 1.47 -11.85
C ARG A 100 -18.58 0.42 -12.47
N ALA A 101 -18.11 -0.34 -13.45
CA ALA A 101 -18.92 -1.40 -14.05
C ALA A 101 -19.28 -2.51 -13.05
N VAL A 102 -18.36 -2.86 -12.13
CA VAL A 102 -18.64 -3.81 -11.04
C VAL A 102 -19.69 -3.24 -10.08
N GLU A 103 -19.55 -1.98 -9.66
CA GLU A 103 -20.53 -1.30 -8.79
C GLU A 103 -21.93 -1.24 -9.45
N GLU A 104 -21.99 -0.82 -10.72
CA GLU A 104 -23.23 -0.73 -11.49
C GLU A 104 -23.88 -2.13 -11.66
N ALA A 105 -23.10 -3.15 -12.02
CA ALA A 105 -23.61 -4.50 -12.22
C ALA A 105 -24.13 -5.12 -10.91
N THR A 106 -23.42 -4.92 -9.80
CA THR A 106 -23.80 -5.47 -8.49
C THR A 106 -25.01 -4.76 -7.89
N ALA A 107 -25.28 -3.52 -8.29
CA ALA A 107 -26.49 -2.78 -7.90
C ALA A 107 -27.76 -3.25 -8.63
N LEU A 108 -27.65 -3.98 -9.75
CA LEU A 108 -28.81 -4.40 -10.54
C LEU A 108 -29.72 -5.35 -9.74
N PRO A 109 -31.05 -5.08 -9.66
CA PRO A 109 -31.99 -5.97 -8.95
C PRO A 109 -31.99 -7.40 -9.47
N ALA A 110 -31.82 -7.57 -10.79
CA ALA A 110 -31.76 -8.89 -11.42
C ALA A 110 -30.51 -9.66 -11.00
N TYR A 111 -29.35 -9.00 -10.92
CA TYR A 111 -28.10 -9.60 -10.44
C TYR A 111 -28.24 -10.01 -8.97
N ARG A 112 -28.70 -9.10 -8.10
CA ARG A 112 -28.91 -9.37 -6.67
C ARG A 112 -29.87 -10.55 -6.47
N SER A 113 -30.99 -10.58 -7.18
CA SER A 113 -31.95 -11.69 -7.11
C SER A 113 -31.34 -13.02 -7.54
N ALA A 114 -30.55 -13.02 -8.61
CA ALA A 114 -29.90 -14.23 -9.13
C ALA A 114 -28.83 -14.78 -8.17
N VAL A 115 -28.03 -13.91 -7.54
CA VAL A 115 -27.00 -14.32 -6.58
C VAL A 115 -27.64 -14.78 -5.26
N LEU A 116 -28.63 -14.04 -4.75
CA LEU A 116 -29.31 -14.38 -3.50
C LEU A 116 -30.14 -15.67 -3.60
N ALA A 117 -30.55 -16.10 -4.79
CA ALA A 117 -31.30 -17.34 -4.99
C ALA A 117 -30.53 -18.61 -4.58
N TRP A 118 -29.20 -18.55 -4.52
CA TRP A 118 -28.34 -19.68 -4.11
C TRP A 118 -27.37 -19.34 -2.97
N ALA A 119 -27.33 -18.07 -2.53
CA ALA A 119 -26.50 -17.66 -1.41
C ALA A 119 -27.01 -18.22 -0.07
N ALA A 120 -26.13 -18.26 0.93
CA ALA A 120 -26.54 -18.57 2.29
C ALA A 120 -27.53 -17.52 2.81
N GLU A 121 -28.46 -17.91 3.69
CA GLU A 121 -29.52 -17.03 4.22
C GLU A 121 -28.98 -15.72 4.80
N ILE A 122 -27.81 -15.77 5.46
CA ILE A 122 -27.14 -14.58 6.03
C ILE A 122 -26.81 -13.51 4.98
N ALA A 123 -26.61 -13.88 3.71
CA ALA A 123 -26.32 -12.92 2.64
C ALA A 123 -27.54 -12.07 2.24
N GLY A 124 -28.75 -12.47 2.65
CA GLY A 124 -29.97 -11.68 2.44
C GLY A 124 -30.12 -10.51 3.41
N TYR A 125 -29.31 -10.44 4.46
CA TYR A 125 -29.30 -9.32 5.38
C TYR A 125 -28.71 -8.09 4.71
N ASP A 126 -29.52 -7.05 4.55
CA ASP A 126 -29.05 -5.73 4.12
C ASP A 126 -28.79 -4.88 5.37
N PRO A 127 -27.53 -4.58 5.69
CA PRO A 127 -27.20 -3.78 6.86
C PRO A 127 -27.64 -2.30 6.67
N GLY A 128 -27.94 -1.85 5.46
CA GLY A 128 -28.23 -0.44 5.17
C GLY A 128 -26.98 0.44 5.08
N SER A 129 -25.80 -0.17 4.97
CA SER A 129 -24.51 0.49 4.76
C SER A 129 -23.70 -0.18 3.63
N PRO A 130 -22.75 0.53 2.99
CA PRO A 130 -22.00 0.03 1.83
C PRO A 130 -21.14 -1.24 2.04
N GLY A 131 -20.68 -1.50 3.27
CA GLY A 131 -19.92 -2.70 3.62
C GLY A 131 -18.40 -2.50 3.73
N GLY A 132 -17.93 -1.29 4.02
CA GLY A 132 -16.51 -1.03 4.29
C GLY A 132 -15.63 -0.83 3.04
N LEU A 133 -14.40 -1.34 3.07
CA LEU A 133 -13.42 -1.21 1.97
C LEU A 133 -13.33 -2.49 1.14
N LEU A 134 -13.23 -2.34 -0.18
CA LEU A 134 -12.91 -3.41 -1.12
C LEU A 134 -11.53 -3.19 -1.75
N GLY A 135 -10.79 -4.27 -2.00
CA GLY A 135 -9.59 -4.27 -2.81
C GLY A 135 -9.89 -4.86 -4.18
N LEU A 136 -9.47 -4.21 -5.26
CA LEU A 136 -9.61 -4.73 -6.61
C LEU A 136 -8.23 -4.81 -7.25
N ASP A 137 -7.77 -6.03 -7.51
CA ASP A 137 -6.41 -6.27 -7.98
C ASP A 137 -6.39 -6.44 -9.49
N PHE A 138 -5.46 -5.75 -10.13
CA PHE A 138 -5.31 -5.75 -11.57
C PHE A 138 -3.93 -6.27 -11.98
N HIS A 139 -3.90 -7.14 -12.96
CA HIS A 139 -2.69 -7.50 -13.67
C HIS A 139 -2.48 -6.57 -14.87
N LEU A 140 -1.33 -5.90 -14.94
CA LEU A 140 -0.94 -5.08 -16.10
C LEU A 140 -0.29 -5.98 -17.15
N GLY A 141 -1.01 -6.24 -18.25
CA GLY A 141 -0.51 -7.03 -19.37
C GLY A 141 -0.33 -6.21 -20.66
N PRO A 142 0.08 -6.84 -21.77
CA PRO A 142 0.27 -6.18 -23.07
C PRO A 142 -0.98 -5.51 -23.67
N HIS A 143 -2.15 -5.82 -23.12
CA HIS A 143 -3.44 -5.27 -23.54
C HIS A 143 -4.06 -4.34 -22.48
N GLY A 144 -3.26 -3.88 -21.51
CA GLY A 144 -3.70 -3.04 -20.41
C GLY A 144 -4.08 -3.82 -19.14
N PRO A 145 -4.68 -3.13 -18.15
CA PRO A 145 -5.07 -3.71 -16.87
C PRO A 145 -6.22 -4.71 -17.04
N ARG A 146 -6.12 -5.87 -16.39
CA ARG A 146 -7.21 -6.83 -16.25
C ARG A 146 -7.45 -7.16 -14.79
N LEU A 147 -8.70 -7.03 -14.36
CA LEU A 147 -9.12 -7.43 -13.02
C LEU A 147 -8.85 -8.93 -12.82
N ILE A 148 -8.18 -9.28 -11.73
CA ILE A 148 -7.87 -10.67 -11.37
C ILE A 148 -8.54 -11.09 -10.05
N GLU A 149 -8.83 -10.15 -9.16
CA GLU A 149 -9.40 -10.45 -7.85
C GLU A 149 -10.21 -9.27 -7.30
N ILE A 150 -11.28 -9.58 -6.56
CA ILE A 150 -12.01 -8.63 -5.72
C ILE A 150 -11.93 -9.15 -4.28
N ASN A 151 -11.25 -8.40 -3.43
CA ASN A 151 -11.03 -8.68 -2.03
C ASN A 151 -12.05 -7.93 -1.16
N THR A 152 -12.86 -8.67 -0.39
CA THR A 152 -13.87 -8.11 0.53
C THR A 152 -13.35 -7.90 1.96
N ASN A 153 -12.08 -8.21 2.20
CA ASN A 153 -11.36 -7.92 3.45
C ASN A 153 -9.91 -7.51 3.11
N PRO A 154 -9.71 -6.36 2.43
CA PRO A 154 -8.39 -5.96 1.97
C PRO A 154 -7.51 -5.50 3.14
N GLY A 155 -6.33 -6.10 3.27
CA GLY A 155 -5.28 -5.65 4.18
C GLY A 155 -4.29 -4.68 3.53
N GLY A 156 -3.39 -4.11 4.33
CA GLY A 156 -2.19 -3.41 3.83
C GLY A 156 -2.39 -1.97 3.35
N VAL A 157 -3.60 -1.41 3.38
CA VAL A 157 -3.85 -0.02 2.93
C VAL A 157 -3.01 1.02 3.68
N LEU A 158 -2.88 0.89 5.01
CA LEU A 158 -2.07 1.81 5.82
C LEU A 158 -0.57 1.64 5.57
N LEU A 159 -0.12 0.41 5.32
CA LEU A 159 1.26 0.13 4.91
C LEU A 159 1.57 0.78 3.55
N ASN A 160 0.63 0.72 2.60
CA ASN A 160 0.74 1.40 1.32
C ASN A 160 0.71 2.93 1.46
N ALA A 161 0.00 3.48 2.44
CA ALA A 161 0.03 4.91 2.74
C ALA A 161 1.44 5.35 3.19
N VAL A 162 2.05 4.61 4.13
CA VAL A 162 3.43 4.86 4.59
C VAL A 162 4.42 4.72 3.43
N LEU A 163 4.28 3.67 2.60
CA LEU A 163 5.10 3.52 1.39
C LEU A 163 4.96 4.73 0.46
N GLY A 164 3.74 5.18 0.20
CA GLY A 164 3.47 6.32 -0.67
C GLY A 164 4.10 7.61 -0.16
N GLN A 165 4.12 7.84 1.16
CA GLN A 165 4.78 9.00 1.77
C GLN A 165 6.32 8.94 1.63
N ALA A 166 6.90 7.73 1.66
CA ALA A 166 8.33 7.51 1.47
C ALA A 166 8.75 7.56 -0.01
N LEU A 167 7.81 7.37 -0.94
CA LEU A 167 8.07 7.35 -2.38
C LEU A 167 8.56 8.72 -2.88
N ARG A 168 9.69 8.72 -3.59
CA ARG A 168 10.22 9.88 -4.29
C ARG A 168 10.12 9.67 -5.78
N ALA A 169 9.38 10.55 -6.46
CA ALA A 169 9.26 10.49 -7.91
C ALA A 169 10.65 10.63 -8.55
N CYS A 170 11.11 9.59 -9.24
CA CYS A 170 12.39 9.63 -9.93
C CYS A 170 12.41 10.61 -11.11
N MET A 171 11.24 10.79 -11.74
CA MET A 171 11.03 11.63 -12.91
C MET A 171 9.81 12.52 -12.62
N PRO A 172 9.96 13.54 -11.77
CA PRO A 172 8.82 14.35 -11.30
C PRO A 172 8.15 15.14 -12.42
N GLU A 173 8.84 15.38 -13.54
CA GLU A 173 8.27 16.05 -14.72
C GLU A 173 7.29 15.17 -15.51
N PHE A 174 7.42 13.84 -15.41
CA PHE A 174 6.67 12.87 -16.22
C PHE A 174 5.81 11.90 -15.40
N SER A 175 6.05 11.83 -14.09
CA SER A 175 5.38 10.90 -13.18
C SER A 175 4.99 11.59 -11.89
N ALA A 176 3.83 11.20 -11.38
CA ALA A 176 3.33 11.62 -10.08
C ALA A 176 2.63 10.42 -9.42
N PRO A 177 2.60 10.36 -8.08
CA PRO A 177 1.73 9.42 -7.37
C PRO A 177 0.27 9.57 -7.84
N PRO A 178 -0.49 8.48 -8.02
CA PRO A 178 -1.87 8.54 -8.49
C PRO A 178 -2.85 9.03 -7.41
N THR A 179 -2.45 8.94 -6.14
CA THR A 179 -3.23 9.33 -4.95
C THR A 179 -2.33 10.11 -4.00
N ASP A 180 -2.92 10.99 -3.19
CA ASP A 180 -2.21 11.65 -2.08
C ASP A 180 -2.03 10.65 -0.93
N PRO A 181 -0.80 10.20 -0.62
CA PRO A 181 -0.55 9.22 0.43
C PRO A 181 -0.88 9.74 1.84
N ALA A 182 -0.87 11.06 2.05
CA ALA A 182 -1.22 11.65 3.34
C ALA A 182 -2.73 11.58 3.63
N ALA A 183 -3.56 11.53 2.59
CA ALA A 183 -5.02 11.48 2.72
C ALA A 183 -5.57 10.06 2.88
N VAL A 184 -4.75 9.01 2.69
CA VAL A 184 -5.21 7.62 2.69
C VAL A 184 -5.73 7.19 4.06
N GLU A 185 -5.04 7.55 5.14
CA GLU A 185 -5.45 7.20 6.50
C GLU A 185 -6.80 7.83 6.85
N ASP A 186 -6.96 9.13 6.59
CA ASP A 186 -8.21 9.85 6.78
C ASP A 186 -9.35 9.24 5.96
N ALA A 187 -9.09 8.85 4.71
CA ALA A 187 -10.07 8.20 3.85
C ALA A 187 -10.52 6.83 4.40
N VAL A 188 -9.58 6.03 4.93
CA VAL A 188 -9.90 4.74 5.58
C VAL A 188 -10.76 4.95 6.83
N LEU A 189 -10.39 5.95 7.66
CA LEU A 189 -11.17 6.29 8.85
C LEU A 189 -12.58 6.78 8.48
N GLU A 190 -12.71 7.60 7.44
CA GLU A 190 -14.01 8.10 6.99
C GLU A 190 -14.94 6.98 6.52
N VAL A 191 -14.42 5.92 5.90
CA VAL A 191 -15.23 4.73 5.58
C VAL A 191 -15.81 4.13 6.86
N MET A 192 -15.00 3.94 7.90
CA MET A 192 -15.47 3.39 9.18
C MET A 192 -16.48 4.30 9.87
N LEU A 193 -16.26 5.61 9.86
CA LEU A 193 -17.18 6.60 10.42
C LEU A 193 -18.51 6.64 9.66
N THR A 194 -18.48 6.55 8.34
CA THR A 194 -19.68 6.50 7.51
C THR A 194 -20.48 5.22 7.76
N GLU A 195 -19.82 4.06 7.80
CA GLU A 195 -20.46 2.78 8.20
C GLU A 195 -21.13 2.92 9.58
N TRP A 196 -20.41 3.43 10.58
CA TRP A 196 -20.94 3.60 11.92
C TRP A 196 -22.16 4.53 11.96
N ARG A 197 -22.09 5.68 11.29
CA ARG A 197 -23.19 6.65 11.23
C ARG A 197 -24.43 6.07 10.56
N LEU A 198 -24.28 5.28 9.50
CA LEU A 198 -25.41 4.62 8.85
C LEU A 198 -26.04 3.54 9.75
N GLN A 199 -25.22 2.84 10.55
CA GLN A 199 -25.64 1.77 11.44
C GLN A 199 -26.20 2.22 12.80
N ARG A 200 -25.75 3.38 13.30
CA ARG A 200 -25.98 3.84 14.69
C ARG A 200 -26.50 5.27 14.78
N GLY A 201 -26.66 5.96 13.65
CA GLY A 201 -27.18 7.32 13.60
C GLY A 201 -26.22 8.32 14.26
N ALA A 202 -26.71 9.04 15.28
CA ALA A 202 -25.96 10.11 15.95
C ALA A 202 -25.09 9.62 17.13
N VAL A 203 -25.05 8.32 17.41
CA VAL A 203 -24.20 7.77 18.49
C VAL A 203 -22.73 7.97 18.11
N PRO A 204 -21.89 8.60 18.94
CA PRO A 204 -20.46 8.75 18.65
C PRO A 204 -19.73 7.40 18.55
N LEU A 205 -18.76 7.31 17.64
CA LEU A 205 -17.84 6.16 17.57
C LEU A 205 -16.74 6.37 18.62
N GLU A 206 -16.67 5.47 19.62
CA GLU A 206 -15.68 5.57 20.70
C GLU A 206 -14.41 4.78 20.42
N CYS A 207 -14.53 3.64 19.75
CA CYS A 207 -13.42 2.73 19.51
C CYS A 207 -13.65 1.91 18.24
N VAL A 208 -12.59 1.75 17.45
CA VAL A 208 -12.50 0.76 16.37
C VAL A 208 -11.57 -0.35 16.85
N ALA A 209 -12.06 -1.58 16.80
CA ALA A 209 -11.25 -2.76 17.07
C ALA A 209 -11.04 -3.55 15.77
N ILE A 210 -9.77 -3.75 15.40
CA ILE A 210 -9.36 -4.69 14.36
C ILE A 210 -8.96 -5.97 15.07
N VAL A 211 -9.64 -7.07 14.79
CA VAL A 211 -9.47 -8.34 15.52
C VAL A 211 -9.12 -9.45 14.53
N ASP A 212 -8.05 -10.17 14.85
CA ASP A 212 -7.70 -11.44 14.20
C ASP A 212 -7.71 -12.54 15.27
N ALA A 213 -8.19 -13.73 14.92
CA ALA A 213 -8.23 -14.88 15.81
C ALA A 213 -6.84 -15.55 16.00
N SER A 214 -5.90 -15.27 15.11
CA SER A 214 -4.54 -15.83 15.11
C SER A 214 -3.55 -14.83 14.49
N PRO A 215 -3.37 -13.63 15.07
CA PRO A 215 -2.49 -12.59 14.51
C PRO A 215 -1.06 -13.10 14.31
N ASP A 216 -0.52 -13.90 15.23
CA ASP A 216 0.84 -14.46 15.13
C ASP A 216 1.05 -15.43 13.94
N LYS A 217 -0.03 -15.85 13.27
CA LYS A 217 0.04 -16.69 12.06
C LYS A 217 -0.09 -15.88 10.78
N GLN A 218 -0.41 -14.60 10.88
CA GLN A 218 -0.44 -13.72 9.72
C GLN A 218 1.00 -13.43 9.29
N TYR A 219 1.15 -13.13 7.99
CA TYR A 219 2.46 -12.77 7.46
C TYR A 219 3.00 -11.48 8.09
N LEU A 220 2.12 -10.52 8.39
CA LEU A 220 2.44 -9.21 8.97
C LEU A 220 2.21 -9.17 10.47
#